data_AF-A0AAQ0HH20-F1
#
_entry.id   AF-A0AAQ0HH20-F1
#
_cell.length_a   1.000
_cell.length_b   1.000
_cell.length_c   1.000
_cell.angle_alpha   90.00
_cell.angle_beta   90.00
_cell.angle_gamma   90.00
#
_symmetry.space_group_name_H-M   'P 1'
#
loop_
_entity.id
_entity.type
_entity.pdbx_description
1 polymer ?
#
loop_
_entity_poly.entity_id
_entity_poly.type
_entity_poly.pdbx_seq_one_letter_code
_entity_poly.pdbx_strand_id
1 'polypeptide(L)'
;MISKDLLGCSTARNKGTCDNRMNIRRDELEARVLNALCTRLVDPDLFAEFCDAYTRETNRLRMESGAGIDKAETELKRIAREEEKLMDLYMRDALSIEVVRSAATSCAPARWSCRTSSPMPTSPRPCCIPRWRCNTGHGCNSSTRRCRATTRRNASRRRRSSARW
;
A
#
# COMPACT_ATOMS: atom_id res chain seq x y z
N MET A 1 0.46 -9.89 -29.10
CA MET A 1 1.44 -8.90 -28.62
C MET A 1 2.74 -9.12 -29.38
N ILE A 2 3.39 -8.06 -29.87
CA ILE A 2 4.59 -8.16 -30.72
C ILE A 2 5.87 -8.02 -29.88
N SER A 3 5.88 -7.06 -28.97
CA SER A 3 6.91 -6.84 -27.96
C SER A 3 6.25 -6.31 -26.68
N LYS A 4 7.05 -6.02 -25.63
CA LYS A 4 6.57 -5.47 -24.37
C LYS A 4 5.68 -4.22 -24.55
N ASP A 5 6.02 -3.39 -25.54
CA ASP A 5 5.41 -2.07 -25.73
C ASP A 5 4.63 -1.94 -27.05
N LEU A 6 4.64 -2.96 -27.92
CA LEU A 6 3.92 -2.93 -29.20
C LEU A 6 2.82 -3.99 -29.32
N LEU A 7 1.65 -3.50 -29.69
CA LEU A 7 0.46 -4.27 -30.03
C LEU A 7 0.32 -4.33 -31.54
N GLY A 8 -0.18 -5.46 -32.05
CA GLY A 8 -0.47 -5.65 -33.46
C GLY A 8 -1.30 -6.90 -33.67
N CYS A 9 -1.80 -7.06 -34.89
CA CYS A 9 -2.74 -8.12 -35.22
C CYS A 9 -2.10 -9.52 -35.10
N SER A 10 -2.69 -10.39 -34.28
CA SER A 10 -2.17 -11.74 -34.02
C SER A 10 -2.30 -12.65 -35.24
N THR A 11 -3.39 -12.53 -36.01
CA THR A 11 -3.63 -13.32 -37.23
C THR A 11 -2.71 -12.91 -38.36
N ALA A 12 -2.42 -11.62 -38.52
CA ALA A 12 -1.44 -11.12 -39.49
C ALA A 12 -0.03 -11.65 -39.20
N ARG A 13 0.34 -11.75 -37.91
CA ARG A 13 1.68 -12.18 -37.50
C ARG A 13 1.87 -13.70 -37.47
N ASN A 14 0.89 -14.44 -36.95
CA ASN A 14 1.06 -15.89 -36.70
C ASN A 14 0.56 -16.74 -37.86
N LYS A 15 -0.47 -16.30 -38.58
CA LYS A 15 -1.13 -17.08 -39.64
C LYS A 15 -0.98 -16.47 -41.03
N GLY A 16 -0.65 -15.17 -41.12
CA GLY A 16 -0.51 -14.47 -42.39
C GLY A 16 -1.82 -14.22 -43.14
N THR A 17 -2.98 -14.49 -42.53
CA THR A 17 -4.31 -14.42 -43.17
C THR A 17 -5.01 -13.07 -42.98
N CYS A 18 -4.33 -12.07 -42.43
CA CYS A 18 -4.86 -10.73 -42.23
C CYS A 18 -3.85 -9.70 -42.74
N ASP A 19 -4.32 -8.75 -43.55
CA ASP A 19 -3.47 -7.72 -44.17
C ASP A 19 -3.11 -6.58 -43.22
N ASN A 20 -3.71 -6.55 -42.02
CA ASN A 20 -3.44 -5.51 -41.04
C ASN A 20 -2.07 -5.72 -40.37
N ARG A 21 -1.06 -5.06 -40.93
CA ARG A 21 0.33 -5.03 -40.40
C ARG A 21 0.62 -3.81 -39.53
N MET A 22 -0.40 -3.02 -39.18
CA MET A 22 -0.18 -1.88 -38.30
C MET A 22 0.22 -2.34 -36.90
N ASN A 23 1.17 -1.60 -36.33
CA ASN A 23 1.62 -1.74 -34.97
C ASN A 23 1.29 -0.46 -34.20
N ILE A 24 0.80 -0.63 -32.98
CA ILE A 24 0.37 0.47 -32.12
C ILE A 24 1.15 0.35 -30.82
N ARG A 25 1.67 1.48 -30.32
CA ARG A 25 2.28 1.54 -29.00
C ARG A 25 1.23 1.31 -27.92
N ARG A 26 1.55 0.42 -26.99
CA ARG A 26 0.66 0.06 -25.87
C ARG A 26 0.27 1.28 -25.06
N ASP A 27 1.25 2.11 -24.67
CA ASP A 27 1.01 3.31 -23.85
C ASP A 27 0.02 4.27 -24.52
N GLU A 28 0.15 4.44 -25.84
CA GLU A 28 -0.69 5.36 -26.61
C GLU A 28 -2.10 4.82 -26.77
N LEU A 29 -2.23 3.50 -27.01
CA LEU A 29 -3.54 2.85 -27.06
C LEU A 29 -4.25 2.95 -25.70
N GLU A 30 -3.54 2.64 -24.61
CA GLU A 30 -4.09 2.70 -23.25
C GLU A 30 -4.52 4.13 -22.91
N ALA A 31 -3.69 5.14 -23.22
CA ALA A 31 -4.05 6.54 -22.99
C ALA A 31 -5.31 6.95 -23.77
N ARG A 32 -5.42 6.55 -25.04
CA ARG A 32 -6.60 6.84 -25.88
C ARG A 32 -7.86 6.16 -25.34
N VAL A 33 -7.77 4.90 -24.96
CA VAL A 33 -8.90 4.14 -24.39
C VAL A 33 -9.35 4.74 -23.07
N LEU A 34 -8.42 5.00 -22.15
CA LEU A 34 -8.73 5.62 -20.85
C LEU A 34 -9.33 7.00 -21.01
N ASN A 35 -8.83 7.81 -21.95
CA ASN A 35 -9.40 9.13 -22.24
C ASN A 35 -10.83 9.02 -22.80
N ALA A 36 -11.06 8.11 -23.76
CA ALA A 36 -12.38 7.89 -24.33
C ALA A 36 -13.40 7.42 -23.28
N LEU A 37 -12.99 6.53 -22.37
CA LEU A 37 -13.82 6.10 -21.25
C LEU A 37 -14.17 7.28 -20.33
N CYS A 38 -13.18 8.10 -19.97
CA CYS A 38 -13.40 9.26 -19.08
C CYS A 38 -14.26 10.37 -19.71
N THR A 39 -14.23 10.53 -21.04
CA THR A 39 -14.90 11.64 -21.73
C THR A 39 -16.28 11.29 -22.30
N ARG A 40 -16.51 10.03 -22.67
CA ARG A 40 -17.75 9.62 -23.38
C ARG A 40 -18.66 8.71 -22.57
N LEU A 41 -18.13 8.01 -21.57
CA LEU A 41 -18.88 7.00 -20.83
C LEU A 41 -19.21 7.44 -19.39
N VAL A 42 -18.48 8.43 -18.89
CA VAL A 42 -18.49 8.82 -17.49
C VAL A 42 -18.92 10.28 -17.40
N ASP A 43 -20.00 10.53 -16.67
CA ASP A 43 -20.31 11.89 -16.23
C ASP A 43 -19.27 12.32 -15.18
N PRO A 44 -18.51 13.41 -15.44
CA PRO A 44 -17.39 13.80 -14.59
C PRO A 44 -17.81 14.17 -13.17
N ASP A 45 -19.05 14.64 -12.96
CA ASP A 45 -19.52 15.07 -11.64
C ASP A 45 -19.89 13.85 -10.78
N LEU A 46 -20.62 12.89 -11.36
CA LEU A 46 -20.95 11.62 -10.70
C LEU A 46 -19.71 10.77 -10.38
N PHE A 47 -18.71 10.79 -11.26
CA PHE A 47 -17.47 10.05 -11.04
C PHE A 47 -16.57 10.66 -9.97
N ALA A 48 -16.59 11.99 -9.83
CA ALA A 48 -15.89 12.67 -8.75
C ALA A 48 -16.47 12.25 -7.38
N GLU A 49 -17.80 12.21 -7.26
CA GLU A 49 -18.47 11.74 -6.04
C GLU A 49 -18.15 10.27 -5.75
N PHE A 50 -18.17 9.41 -6.77
CA PHE A 50 -17.76 8.01 -6.63
C PHE A 50 -16.32 7.87 -6.14
N CYS A 51 -15.38 8.62 -6.73
CA CYS A 51 -13.98 8.58 -6.32
C CYS A 51 -13.80 8.98 -4.85
N ASP A 52 -14.54 9.99 -4.39
CA ASP A 52 -14.52 10.44 -2.99
C ASP A 52 -15.11 9.39 -2.04
N ALA A 53 -16.25 8.80 -2.39
CA ALA A 53 -16.88 7.73 -1.61
C ALA A 53 -15.99 6.47 -1.54
N TYR A 54 -15.46 6.03 -2.68
CA TYR A 54 -14.55 4.89 -2.78
C TYR A 54 -13.27 5.10 -1.95
N THR A 55 -12.72 6.31 -2.00
CA THR A 55 -11.51 6.65 -1.23
C THR A 55 -11.78 6.65 0.26
N ARG A 56 -12.94 7.15 0.68
CA ARG A 56 -13.36 7.11 2.09
C ARG A 56 -13.44 5.67 2.59
N GLU A 57 -14.10 4.80 1.84
CA GLU A 57 -14.29 3.40 2.24
C GLU A 57 -12.97 2.61 2.19
N THR A 58 -12.17 2.82 1.14
CA THR A 58 -10.85 2.19 1.04
C THR A 58 -9.92 2.62 2.18
N ASN A 59 -9.96 3.90 2.57
CA ASN A 59 -9.18 4.39 3.70
C ASN A 59 -9.70 3.83 5.03
N ARG A 60 -11.03 3.66 5.18
CA ARG A 60 -11.62 2.98 6.35
C ARG A 60 -11.12 1.54 6.46
N LEU A 61 -11.25 0.74 5.41
CA LEU A 61 -10.78 -0.65 5.37
C LEU A 61 -9.27 -0.75 5.66
N ARG A 62 -8.48 0.22 5.17
CA ARG A 62 -7.04 0.30 5.48
C ARG A 62 -6.74 0.66 6.93
N MET A 63 -7.56 1.50 7.56
CA MET A 63 -7.41 1.80 8.98
C MET A 63 -7.78 0.60 9.84
N GLU A 64 -8.84 -0.12 9.47
CA GLU A 64 -9.27 -1.35 10.14
C GLU A 64 -8.19 -2.45 10.00
N SER A 65 -7.60 -2.62 8.81
CA SER A 65 -6.50 -3.59 8.60
C SER A 65 -5.19 -3.15 9.26
N GLY A 66 -4.89 -1.85 9.24
CA GLY A 66 -3.70 -1.27 9.88
C GLY A 66 -3.66 -1.49 11.39
N ALA A 67 -4.81 -1.44 12.07
CA ALA A 67 -4.88 -1.72 13.51
C ALA A 67 -4.45 -3.15 13.87
N GLY A 68 -4.65 -4.13 12.98
CA GLY A 68 -4.15 -5.49 13.15
C GLY A 68 -2.63 -5.59 12.98
N ILE A 69 -2.08 -4.87 12.01
CA ILE A 69 -0.63 -4.80 11.76
C ILE A 69 0.08 -4.12 12.93
N ASP A 70 -0.44 -2.99 13.42
CA ASP A 70 0.14 -2.28 14.57
C ASP A 70 0.18 -3.16 15.82
N LYS A 71 -0.90 -3.91 16.10
CA LYS A 71 -0.95 -4.87 17.21
C LYS A 71 0.09 -5.98 17.03
N ALA A 72 0.16 -6.60 15.85
CA ALA A 72 1.15 -7.63 15.56
C ALA A 72 2.60 -7.10 15.69
N GLU A 73 2.87 -5.88 15.23
CA GLU A 73 4.17 -5.23 15.41
C GLU A 73 4.51 -4.97 16.88
N THR A 74 3.54 -4.51 17.68
CA THR A 74 3.77 -4.29 19.12
C THR A 74 4.08 -5.60 19.84
N GLU A 75 3.40 -6.68 19.48
CA GLU A 75 3.62 -8.00 20.07
C GLU A 75 4.98 -8.57 19.67
N LEU A 76 5.37 -8.46 18.40
CA LEU A 76 6.72 -8.84 17.95
C LEU A 76 7.81 -8.05 18.68
N LYS A 77 7.61 -6.74 18.91
CA LYS A 77 8.55 -5.92 19.70
C LYS A 77 8.62 -6.35 21.16
N ARG A 78 7.50 -6.79 21.76
CA ARG A 78 7.46 -7.31 23.13
C ARG A 78 8.28 -8.61 23.24
N ILE A 79 8.00 -9.58 22.37
CA ILE A 79 8.70 -10.87 22.36
C ILE A 79 10.20 -10.67 22.08
N ALA A 80 10.57 -9.76 21.16
CA ALA A 80 11.98 -9.46 20.88
C ALA A 80 12.73 -8.91 22.12
N ARG A 81 12.09 -8.04 22.90
CA ARG A 81 12.67 -7.51 24.15
C ARG A 81 12.80 -8.58 25.23
N GLU A 82 11.88 -9.53 25.28
CA GLU A 82 11.95 -10.66 26.22
C GLU A 82 13.08 -11.62 25.86
N GLU A 83 13.30 -11.88 24.57
CA GLU A 83 14.46 -12.64 24.10
C GLU A 83 15.79 -11.95 24.43
N GLU A 84 15.88 -10.64 24.22
CA GLU A 84 17.08 -9.87 24.58
C GLU A 84 17.37 -9.96 26.08
N LYS A 85 16.34 -9.82 26.93
CA LYS A 85 16.48 -9.99 28.38
C LYS A 85 16.90 -11.40 28.78
N LEU A 86 16.36 -12.44 28.14
CA LEU A 86 16.72 -13.83 28.41
C LEU A 86 18.19 -14.10 28.07
N MET A 87 18.65 -13.57 26.92
CA MET A 87 20.06 -13.66 26.52
C MET A 87 20.98 -12.90 27.48
N ASP A 88 20.58 -11.69 27.88
CA ASP A 88 21.30 -10.88 28.86
C ASP A 88 21.47 -11.58 30.23
N LEU A 89 20.42 -12.27 30.69
CA LEU A 89 20.45 -13.01 31.95
C LEU A 89 21.30 -14.28 31.84
N TYR A 90 21.31 -14.94 30.68
CA TYR A 90 22.20 -16.06 30.39
C TYR A 90 23.67 -15.63 30.37
N MET A 91 23.98 -14.51 29.69
CA MET A 91 25.33 -13.96 29.63
C MET A 91 25.87 -13.51 30.98
N ARG A 92 24.99 -13.22 31.94
CA ARG A 92 25.34 -12.90 33.34
C ARG A 92 25.38 -14.13 34.25
N ASP A 93 25.30 -15.34 33.69
CA ASP A 93 25.23 -16.63 34.39
C ASP A 93 24.09 -16.72 35.43
N ALA A 94 23.06 -15.87 35.30
CA ALA A 94 21.94 -15.82 36.24
C ALA A 94 20.88 -16.89 35.96
N LEU A 95 20.95 -17.58 34.81
CA LEU A 95 19.99 -18.60 34.38
C LEU A 95 20.69 -19.78 33.68
N SER A 96 20.16 -20.99 33.86
CA SER A 96 20.65 -22.18 33.19
C SER A 96 20.15 -22.28 31.74
N ILE A 97 20.91 -22.97 30.90
CA ILE A 97 20.60 -23.22 29.47
C ILE A 97 19.23 -23.90 29.26
N GLU A 98 18.78 -24.69 30.23
CA GLU A 98 17.48 -25.38 30.19
C GLU A 98 16.31 -24.39 30.30
N VAL A 99 16.43 -23.40 31.18
CA VAL A 99 15.42 -22.35 31.35
C VAL A 99 15.31 -21.53 30.05
N VAL A 100 16.45 -21.18 29.43
CA VAL A 100 16.47 -20.45 28.15
C VAL A 100 15.82 -21.27 27.03
N ARG A 101 16.11 -22.57 26.94
CA ARG A 101 15.52 -23.46 25.91
C ARG A 101 14.00 -23.61 26.08
N SER A 102 13.53 -23.73 27.32
CA SER A 102 12.09 -23.79 27.61
C SER A 102 11.37 -22.49 27.22
N ALA A 103 11.98 -21.34 27.54
CA ALA A 103 11.46 -20.02 27.17
C ALA A 103 11.43 -19.82 25.64
N ALA A 104 12.52 -20.18 24.95
CA ALA A 104 12.60 -20.12 23.48
C ALA A 104 11.51 -20.96 22.80
N THR A 105 11.23 -22.16 23.34
CA THR A 105 10.19 -23.06 22.81
C THR A 105 8.79 -22.48 23.05
N SER A 106 8.56 -21.82 24.19
CA SER A 106 7.28 -21.15 24.48
C SER A 106 7.01 -19.91 23.61
N CYS A 107 8.07 -19.19 23.22
CA CYS A 107 7.96 -17.97 22.40
C CYS A 107 7.88 -18.26 20.90
N ALA A 108 8.38 -19.40 20.43
CA ALA A 108 8.42 -19.74 19.00
C ALA A 108 7.01 -19.80 18.32
N PRO A 109 5.96 -20.39 18.92
CA PRO A 109 4.62 -20.40 18.34
C PRO A 109 3.98 -19.01 18.25
N ALA A 110 4.19 -18.18 19.28
CA ALA A 110 3.70 -16.79 19.32
C ALA A 110 4.39 -15.93 18.25
N ARG A 111 5.70 -16.09 18.07
CA ARG A 111 6.47 -15.41 17.02
C ARG A 111 6.08 -15.85 15.61
N TRP A 112 5.89 -17.17 15.42
CA TRP A 112 5.47 -17.72 14.12
C TRP A 112 4.08 -17.21 13.76
N SER A 113 3.10 -17.36 14.65
CA SER A 113 1.72 -16.88 14.43
C SER A 113 1.67 -15.37 14.15
N CYS A 114 2.36 -14.53 14.94
CA CYS A 114 2.39 -13.09 14.67
C CYS A 114 3.00 -12.74 13.30
N ARG A 115 3.96 -13.54 12.80
CA ARG A 115 4.63 -13.31 11.52
C ARG A 115 3.82 -13.82 10.33
N THR A 116 3.10 -14.93 10.45
CA THR A 116 2.20 -15.46 9.41
C THR A 116 0.85 -14.75 9.38
N SER A 117 0.37 -14.24 10.51
CA SER A 117 -0.88 -13.48 10.59
C SER A 117 -0.75 -12.01 10.21
N SER A 118 0.48 -11.48 10.09
CA SER A 118 0.69 -10.11 9.62
C SER A 118 0.44 -10.06 8.11
N PRO A 119 -0.65 -9.42 7.64
CA PRO A 119 -0.81 -9.22 6.21
C PRO A 119 0.39 -8.40 5.72
N MET A 120 0.98 -8.79 4.57
CA MET A 120 2.10 -8.07 3.95
C MET A 120 1.85 -6.55 4.01
N PRO A 121 2.88 -5.72 4.23
CA PRO A 121 2.71 -4.27 4.34
C PRO A 121 2.11 -3.73 3.04
N THR A 122 0.79 -3.62 3.00
CA THR A 122 0.08 -2.91 1.95
C THR A 122 0.37 -1.43 2.23
N SER A 123 1.06 -0.81 1.27
CA SER A 123 1.58 0.56 1.29
C SER A 123 0.98 1.48 2.36
N PRO A 124 1.78 2.08 3.26
CA PRO A 124 1.32 2.73 4.49
C PRO A 124 0.66 4.10 4.26
N ARG A 125 0.21 4.40 3.03
CA ARG A 125 -0.32 5.71 2.68
C ARG A 125 -1.83 5.60 2.48
N PRO A 126 -2.63 6.42 3.19
CA PRO A 126 -4.02 6.60 2.79
C PRO A 126 -4.02 6.98 1.31
N CYS A 127 -4.95 6.40 0.55
CA CYS A 127 -5.14 6.80 -0.84
C CYS A 127 -5.52 8.28 -0.81
N CYS A 128 -4.53 9.12 -1.07
CA CYS A 128 -4.76 10.50 -1.44
C CYS A 128 -5.01 10.40 -2.93
N ILE A 129 -6.25 10.55 -3.39
CA ILE A 129 -6.47 10.73 -4.83
C ILE A 129 -5.60 11.92 -5.24
N PRO A 130 -4.58 11.73 -6.11
CA PRO A 130 -3.86 12.86 -6.67
C PRO A 130 -4.90 13.65 -7.45
N ARG A 131 -4.99 14.95 -7.18
CA ARG A 131 -5.84 15.94 -7.87
C ARG A 131 -5.99 15.52 -9.34
N TRP A 132 -7.13 14.90 -9.70
CA TRP A 132 -7.51 14.81 -11.10
C TRP A 132 -7.62 16.25 -11.55
N ARG A 133 -6.74 16.65 -12.48
CA ARG A 133 -6.75 17.98 -13.04
C ARG A 133 -7.91 18.01 -14.03
N CYS A 134 -9.14 18.05 -13.51
CA CYS A 134 -10.32 18.32 -14.32
C CYS A 134 -10.10 19.69 -14.96
N ASN A 135 -10.12 19.74 -16.29
CA ASN A 135 -9.83 20.93 -17.09
C ASN A 135 -11.01 21.92 -17.11
N THR A 136 -12.05 21.68 -16.31
CA THR A 136 -13.24 22.51 -16.15
C THR A 136 -13.05 23.40 -14.92
N GLY A 137 -12.98 24.71 -15.14
CA GLY A 137 -12.57 25.73 -14.18
C GLY A 137 -13.52 25.99 -13.01
N HIS A 138 -13.94 24.95 -12.27
CA HIS A 138 -14.74 25.09 -11.06
C HIS A 138 -13.91 24.83 -9.80
N GLY A 139 -14.07 25.74 -8.84
CA GLY A 139 -13.25 25.92 -7.65
C GLY A 139 -13.23 24.74 -6.68
N CYS A 140 -12.15 24.70 -5.89
CA CYS A 140 -11.77 23.58 -5.03
C CYS A 140 -12.51 23.61 -3.68
N ASN A 141 -13.26 22.55 -3.34
CA ASN A 141 -14.01 22.42 -2.10
C ASN A 141 -13.15 21.90 -0.91
N SER A 142 -13.65 22.20 0.29
CA SER A 142 -13.02 22.22 1.63
C SER A 142 -12.34 20.94 2.14
N SER A 143 -12.56 19.77 1.54
CA SER A 143 -12.01 18.48 1.97
C SER A 143 -10.49 18.37 1.78
N THR A 144 -9.93 19.04 0.77
CA THR A 144 -8.48 19.06 0.46
C THR A 144 -7.63 19.79 1.49
N ARG A 145 -8.19 20.78 2.22
CA ARG A 145 -7.47 21.48 3.29
C ARG A 145 -7.18 20.57 4.48
N ARG A 146 -8.10 19.64 4.79
CA ARG A 146 -8.00 18.73 5.96
C ARG A 146 -6.88 17.70 5.77
N CYS A 147 -6.76 17.08 4.59
CA CYS A 147 -5.70 16.10 4.33
C CYS A 147 -4.29 16.71 4.33
N ARG A 148 -4.07 17.88 3.70
CA ARG A 148 -2.76 18.57 3.74
C ARG A 148 -2.34 18.96 5.16
N ALA A 149 -3.29 19.36 6.00
CA ALA A 149 -3.02 19.69 7.39
C ALA A 149 -2.58 18.45 8.19
N THR A 150 -3.22 17.30 7.98
CA THR A 150 -2.87 16.04 8.66
C THR A 150 -1.51 15.50 8.20
N THR A 151 -1.19 15.55 6.90
CA THR A 151 0.13 15.12 6.39
C THR A 151 1.26 16.03 6.89
N ARG A 152 1.05 17.35 6.95
CA ARG A 152 2.01 18.29 7.55
C ARG A 152 2.18 18.06 9.05
N ARG A 153 1.10 17.82 9.80
CA ARG A 153 1.18 17.49 11.24
C ARG A 153 1.96 16.19 11.47
N ASN A 154 1.69 15.13 10.72
CA ASN A 154 2.41 13.86 10.86
C ASN A 154 3.89 13.96 10.46
N ALA A 155 4.22 14.74 9.43
CA ALA A 155 5.61 15.03 9.05
C ALA A 155 6.35 15.83 10.15
N SER A 156 5.68 16.81 10.77
CA SER A 156 6.25 17.59 11.88
C SER A 156 6.43 16.77 13.16
N ARG A 157 5.52 15.83 13.45
CA ARG A 157 5.63 14.88 14.57
C ARG A 157 6.82 13.94 14.40
N ARG A 158 6.99 13.37 13.19
CA ARG A 158 8.14 12.50 12.87
C ARG A 158 9.48 13.23 12.98
N ARG A 159 9.57 14.49 12.54
CA ARG A 159 10.78 15.32 12.70
C ARG A 159 11.09 15.67 14.15
N ARG A 160 10.09 15.85 15.02
CA ARG A 160 10.31 16.08 16.45
C ARG A 160 10.77 14.83 17.20
N SER A 161 10.29 13.65 16.80
CA SER A 161 10.73 12.38 17.41
C SER A 161 12.12 11.93 16.93
N SER A 162 12.57 12.34 15.74
CA SER A 162 13.93 12.08 15.25
C SER A 162 14.98 13.09 15.74
N ALA A 163 14.56 14.19 16.36
CA ALA A 163 15.45 15.21 16.94
C ALA A 163 15.61 15.08 18.47
N ARG A 164 15.11 13.97 19.03
CA ARG A 164 15.14 13.68 20.48
C ARG A 164 16.00 12.46 20.82
N TRP A 165 16.79 12.02 19.84
CA TRP A 165 17.88 11.04 19.93
C TRP A 165 19.09 11.64 19.23
#